data_AF-A0A384J7G6-F1
#
_entry.id   AF-A0A384J7G6-F1
#
_cell.length_a   1.000
_cell.length_b   1.000
_cell.length_c   1.000
_cell.angle_alpha   90.00
_cell.angle_beta   90.00
_cell.angle_gamma   90.00
#
_symmetry.space_group_name_H-M   'P 1'
#
loop_
_entity.id
_entity.type
_entity.pdbx_description
1 polymer ?
#
loop_
_entity_poly.entity_id
_entity_poly.type
_entity_poly.pdbx_seq_one_letter_code
_entity_poly.pdbx_strand_id
1 'polypeptide(L)'
;MMVDIEGYEECWTKSIFHCLFCHGYEWSPAQSACILAIGDCAFPHVALHLARQALRLAENVTIYAHGNRALAKEIEAAKVASNLDVNSECRSKIEACNHSIQKFITNDDPSSGLTIVFDKDDGA
;
A
#
# COMPACT_ATOMS: atom_id res chain seq x y z
N MET A 1 13.17 10.54 2.07
CA MET A 1 13.11 10.32 3.52
C MET A 1 12.91 8.83 3.75
N MET A 2 13.74 8.19 4.57
CA MET A 2 13.67 6.73 4.78
C MET A 2 12.67 6.44 5.90
N VAL A 3 11.82 5.43 5.71
CA VAL A 3 10.88 4.98 6.73
C VAL A 3 11.64 4.11 7.73
N ASP A 4 11.54 4.43 9.02
CA ASP A 4 12.22 3.71 10.11
C ASP A 4 11.42 2.45 10.51
N ILE A 5 11.40 1.46 9.60
CA ILE A 5 10.80 0.15 9.81
C ILE A 5 11.84 -0.90 9.38
N GLU A 6 12.05 -1.91 10.23
CA GLU A 6 13.00 -3.00 9.96
C GLU A 6 12.75 -3.63 8.58
N GLY A 7 13.80 -3.82 7.78
CA GLY A 7 13.70 -4.40 6.43
C GLY A 7 13.36 -3.42 5.31
N TYR A 8 13.01 -2.17 5.63
CA TYR A 8 12.63 -1.18 4.61
C TYR A 8 13.78 -0.87 3.65
N GLU A 9 14.98 -0.65 4.17
CA GLU A 9 16.16 -0.31 3.37
C GLU A 9 16.56 -1.46 2.43
N GLU A 10 16.46 -2.70 2.91
CA GLU A 10 16.77 -3.89 2.14
C GLU A 10 15.79 -4.14 0.99
N CYS A 11 14.52 -3.76 1.18
CA CYS A 11 13.45 -3.84 0.19
C CYS A 11 13.38 -2.61 -0.75
N TRP A 12 13.96 -1.47 -0.35
CA TRP A 12 14.00 -0.26 -1.17
C TRP A 12 14.72 -0.51 -2.48
N THR A 13 14.16 -0.04 -3.60
CA THR A 13 14.61 -0.29 -4.99
C THR A 13 14.51 -1.74 -5.49
N LYS A 14 14.15 -2.72 -4.65
CA LYS A 14 13.93 -4.11 -5.05
C LYS A 14 12.45 -4.48 -5.12
N SER A 15 11.68 -4.04 -4.13
CA SER A 15 10.24 -4.34 -4.01
C SER A 15 9.44 -3.15 -3.48
N ILE A 16 10.10 -2.15 -2.90
CA ILE A 16 9.50 -0.86 -2.53
C ILE A 16 10.02 0.20 -3.50
N PHE A 17 9.09 0.87 -4.18
CA PHE A 17 9.40 1.85 -5.22
C PHE A 17 8.79 3.20 -4.90
N HIS A 18 9.52 4.27 -5.24
CA HIS A 18 9.04 5.64 -5.05
C HIS A 18 8.16 6.14 -6.20
N CYS A 19 8.28 5.55 -7.40
CA CYS A 19 7.61 6.00 -8.61
C CYS A 19 7.11 4.83 -9.45
N LEU A 20 5.78 4.71 -9.56
CA LEU A 20 5.11 3.64 -10.32
C LEU A 20 5.14 3.86 -11.84
N PHE A 21 5.64 5.01 -12.31
CA PHE A 21 5.93 5.21 -13.74
C PHE A 21 7.30 4.64 -14.12
N CYS A 22 8.26 4.63 -13.19
CA CYS A 22 9.60 4.11 -13.44
C CYS A 22 9.70 2.60 -13.20
N HIS A 23 8.89 2.09 -12.26
CA HIS A 23 8.93 0.70 -11.81
C HIS A 23 7.53 0.15 -11.59
N GLY A 24 7.40 -1.17 -11.60
CA GLY A 24 6.16 -1.87 -11.28
C GLY A 24 5.55 -2.57 -12.49
N TYR A 25 5.88 -2.13 -13.70
CA TYR A 25 5.48 -2.81 -14.94
C TYR A 25 6.14 -4.19 -15.06
N GLU A 26 7.37 -4.33 -14.57
CA GLU A 26 8.14 -5.57 -14.57
C GLU A 26 7.48 -6.68 -13.73
N TRP A 27 6.60 -6.29 -12.79
CA TRP A 27 5.86 -7.19 -11.91
C TRP A 27 4.37 -7.29 -12.27
N SER A 28 3.93 -6.64 -13.36
CA SER A 28 2.54 -6.64 -13.81
C SER A 28 2.25 -7.84 -14.75
N PRO A 29 1.07 -8.49 -14.65
CA PRO A 29 0.04 -8.27 -13.63
C PRO A 29 0.40 -8.97 -12.31
N ALA A 30 0.41 -8.21 -11.21
CA ALA A 30 0.56 -8.76 -9.86
C ALA A 30 -0.80 -9.13 -9.26
N GLN A 31 -0.84 -10.15 -8.40
CA GLN A 31 -2.05 -10.48 -7.65
C GLN A 31 -2.44 -9.37 -6.66
N SER A 32 -1.44 -8.75 -6.03
CA SER A 32 -1.63 -7.62 -5.13
C SER A 32 -0.46 -6.64 -5.17
N ALA A 33 -0.74 -5.39 -4.82
CA ALA A 33 0.26 -4.37 -4.55
C ALA A 33 -0.14 -3.60 -3.29
N CYS A 34 0.79 -2.86 -2.71
CA CYS A 34 0.49 -2.03 -1.54
C CYS A 34 1.06 -0.62 -1.65
N ILE A 35 0.37 0.31 -1.01
CA ILE A 35 0.80 1.69 -0.85
C ILE A 35 1.12 1.92 0.63
N LEU A 36 2.33 2.37 0.90
CA LEU A 36 2.73 2.82 2.24
C LEU A 36 2.30 4.28 2.42
N ALA A 37 1.20 4.52 3.11
CA ALA A 37 0.70 5.85 3.44
C ALA A 37 1.41 6.41 4.68
N ILE A 38 2.74 6.54 4.59
CA ILE A 38 3.64 6.99 5.65
C ILE A 38 4.43 8.19 5.14
N GLY A 39 4.76 9.14 6.02
CA GLY A 39 5.53 10.34 5.66
C GLY A 39 4.82 11.17 4.61
N ASP A 40 5.49 11.47 3.49
CA ASP A 40 4.95 12.30 2.40
C ASP A 40 3.73 11.68 1.70
N CYS A 41 3.54 10.36 1.84
CA CYS A 41 2.37 9.64 1.33
C CYS A 41 1.20 9.59 2.32
N ALA A 42 1.35 10.11 3.54
CA ALA A 42 0.37 10.04 4.62
C ALA A 42 -0.78 11.06 4.48
N PHE A 43 -1.25 11.28 3.26
CA PHE A 43 -2.39 12.12 2.94
C PHE A 43 -3.42 11.32 2.14
N PRO A 44 -4.73 11.42 2.46
CA PRO A 44 -5.75 10.60 1.81
C PRO A 44 -5.74 10.67 0.28
N HIS A 45 -5.60 11.88 -0.27
CA HIS A 45 -5.61 12.10 -1.72
C HIS A 45 -4.34 11.56 -2.41
N VAL A 46 -3.18 11.66 -1.76
CA VAL A 46 -1.91 11.12 -2.28
C VAL A 46 -1.96 9.60 -2.29
N ALA A 47 -2.35 8.99 -1.16
CA ALA A 47 -2.45 7.54 -1.03
C ALA A 47 -3.45 6.94 -2.04
N LEU A 48 -4.62 7.58 -2.22
CA LEU A 48 -5.60 7.14 -3.22
C LEU A 48 -5.11 7.34 -4.66
N HIS A 49 -4.37 8.42 -4.94
CA HIS A 49 -3.78 8.65 -6.25
C HIS A 49 -2.81 7.52 -6.62
N LEU A 50 -1.90 7.18 -5.70
CA LEU A 50 -0.96 6.08 -5.87
C LEU A 50 -1.67 4.73 -5.98
N ALA A 51 -2.70 4.49 -5.17
CA ALA A 51 -3.45 3.24 -5.22
C ALA A 51 -4.15 3.02 -6.56
N ARG A 52 -4.71 4.08 -7.16
CA ARG A 52 -5.31 4.02 -8.50
C ARG A 52 -4.29 3.76 -9.59
N GLN A 53 -3.06 4.25 -9.45
CA GLN A 53 -1.96 3.89 -10.34
C GLN A 53 -1.59 2.42 -10.18
N ALA A 54 -1.45 1.95 -8.94
CA ALA A 54 -1.14 0.56 -8.64
C ALA A 54 -2.19 -0.44 -9.16
N LEU A 55 -3.48 -0.06 -9.22
CA LEU A 55 -4.54 -0.88 -9.85
C LEU A 55 -4.33 -1.14 -11.36
N ARG A 56 -3.43 -0.39 -12.02
CA ARG A 56 -3.05 -0.67 -13.41
C ARG A 56 -2.01 -1.79 -13.52
N LEU A 57 -1.37 -2.13 -12.40
CA LEU A 57 -0.26 -3.08 -12.29
C LEU A 57 -0.65 -4.33 -11.48
N ALA A 58 -1.66 -4.23 -10.62
CA ALA A 58 -2.11 -5.29 -9.73
C ALA A 58 -3.64 -5.43 -9.69
N GLU A 59 -4.12 -6.63 -9.38
CA GLU A 59 -5.56 -6.90 -9.26
C GLU A 59 -6.19 -6.25 -8.02
N ASN A 60 -5.46 -6.23 -6.90
CA ASN A 60 -5.91 -5.69 -5.62
C ASN A 60 -4.85 -4.78 -5.01
N VAL A 61 -5.28 -3.71 -4.34
CA VAL A 61 -4.37 -2.73 -3.73
C VAL A 61 -4.76 -2.48 -2.27
N THR A 62 -3.79 -2.66 -1.37
CA THR A 62 -3.97 -2.32 0.05
C THR A 62 -3.15 -1.09 0.41
N ILE A 63 -3.77 -0.10 1.04
CA ILE A 63 -3.12 1.10 1.56
C ILE A 63 -2.84 0.90 3.04
N TYR A 64 -1.57 0.82 3.43
CA TYR A 64 -1.17 0.68 4.83
C TYR A 64 -0.89 2.04 5.46
N ALA A 65 -1.68 2.40 6.46
CA ALA A 65 -1.52 3.62 7.26
C ALA A 65 -0.65 3.42 8.52
N HIS A 66 -0.04 2.23 8.69
CA HIS A 66 0.94 1.92 9.73
C HIS A 66 0.52 2.37 11.14
N GLY A 67 -0.54 1.76 11.68
CA GLY A 67 -1.07 2.10 13.01
C GLY A 67 -1.93 3.37 13.06
N ASN A 68 -1.87 4.24 12.05
CA ASN A 68 -2.65 5.49 12.03
C ASN A 68 -4.13 5.23 11.65
N ARG A 69 -4.94 4.92 12.68
CA ARG A 69 -6.39 4.70 12.55
C ARG A 69 -7.16 5.91 12.01
N ALA A 70 -6.75 7.13 12.33
CA ALA A 70 -7.41 8.34 11.83
C ALA A 70 -7.22 8.46 10.32
N LEU A 71 -5.98 8.34 9.85
CA LEU A 71 -5.65 8.38 8.42
C LEU A 71 -6.34 7.25 7.64
N ALA A 72 -6.36 6.02 8.16
CA ALA A 72 -7.08 4.92 7.48
C ALA A 72 -8.57 5.23 7.29
N LYS A 73 -9.23 5.80 8.31
CA LYS A 73 -10.63 6.25 8.21
C LYS A 73 -10.80 7.39 7.21
N GLU A 74 -9.88 8.35 7.18
CA GLU A 74 -9.90 9.46 6.22
C GLU A 74 -9.71 8.97 4.77
N ILE A 75 -8.81 8.00 4.55
CA ILE A 75 -8.61 7.35 3.26
C ILE A 75 -9.89 6.64 2.81
N GLU A 76 -10.53 5.87 3.69
CA GLU A 76 -11.80 5.20 3.38
C GLU A 76 -12.90 6.22 3.05
N ALA A 77 -13.05 7.28 3.84
CA ALA A 77 -14.01 8.34 3.57
C ALA A 77 -13.74 9.03 2.21
N ALA A 78 -12.48 9.35 1.92
CA ALA A 78 -12.07 9.94 0.65
C ALA A 78 -12.28 8.99 -0.55
N LYS A 79 -12.10 7.68 -0.34
CA LYS A 79 -12.37 6.63 -1.34
C LYS A 79 -13.84 6.64 -1.73
N VAL A 80 -14.74 6.68 -0.73
CA VAL A 80 -16.19 6.78 -0.94
C VAL A 80 -16.57 8.08 -1.63
N ALA A 81 -16.04 9.22 -1.16
CA ALA A 81 -16.36 10.53 -1.71
C ALA A 81 -15.90 10.71 -3.16
N SER A 82 -14.79 10.08 -3.55
CA SER A 82 -14.25 10.16 -4.90
C SER A 82 -15.05 9.38 -5.94
N ASN A 83 -15.82 8.37 -5.51
CA ASN A 83 -16.69 7.61 -6.40
C ASN A 83 -17.89 7.07 -5.62
N LEU A 84 -19.05 7.71 -5.81
CA LEU A 84 -20.29 7.36 -5.15
C LEU A 84 -20.87 6.01 -5.62
N ASP A 85 -20.44 5.50 -6.79
CA ASP A 85 -20.84 4.17 -7.25
C ASP A 85 -20.17 3.09 -6.39
N VAL A 86 -20.98 2.48 -5.52
CA VAL A 86 -20.56 1.40 -4.63
C VAL A 86 -20.19 0.14 -5.43
N ASN A 87 -20.69 -0.02 -6.66
CA ASN A 87 -20.38 -1.16 -7.52
C ASN A 87 -19.15 -0.93 -8.42
N SER A 88 -18.46 0.20 -8.27
CA SER A 88 -17.26 0.47 -9.06
C SER A 88 -16.17 -0.54 -8.74
N GLU A 89 -15.72 -1.29 -9.75
CA GLU A 89 -14.65 -2.28 -9.61
C GLU A 89 -13.35 -1.67 -9.04
N CYS A 90 -13.02 -0.43 -9.44
CA CYS A 90 -11.84 0.27 -8.92
C CYS A 90 -11.97 0.59 -7.42
N ARG A 91 -13.19 0.81 -6.93
CA ARG A 91 -13.44 1.09 -5.50
C ARG A 91 -13.38 -0.18 -4.68
N SER A 92 -13.89 -1.30 -5.20
CA SER A 92 -13.90 -2.60 -4.52
C SER A 92 -12.50 -3.23 -4.40
N LYS A 93 -11.57 -2.86 -5.29
CA LYS A 93 -10.20 -3.39 -5.33
C LYS A 93 -9.19 -2.60 -4.48
N ILE A 94 -9.60 -1.50 -3.83
CA ILE A 94 -8.75 -0.71 -2.93
C ILE A 94 -9.26 -0.83 -1.50
N GLU A 95 -8.38 -1.24 -0.58
CA GLU A 95 -8.66 -1.35 0.86
C GLU A 95 -7.68 -0.50 1.66
N ALA A 96 -8.13 0.25 2.66
CA ALA A 96 -7.25 0.87 3.65
C ALA A 96 -7.12 -0.02 4.90
N CYS A 97 -5.88 -0.26 5.32
CA CYS A 97 -5.53 -1.05 6.49
C CYS A 97 -4.73 -0.20 7.48
N ASN A 98 -5.07 -0.30 8.76
CA ASN A 98 -4.38 0.41 9.83
C ASN A 98 -3.45 -0.49 10.66
N HIS A 99 -3.18 -1.73 10.25
CA HIS A 99 -2.25 -2.58 10.97
C HIS A 99 -0.87 -1.91 11.06
N SER A 100 -0.24 -2.00 12.22
CA SER A 100 1.14 -1.56 12.41
C SER A 100 2.07 -2.54 11.71
N ILE A 101 2.98 -2.01 10.91
CA ILE A 101 3.96 -2.84 10.18
C ILE A 101 5.17 -2.96 11.10
N GLN A 102 5.47 -4.18 11.52
CA GLN A 102 6.63 -4.48 12.34
C GLN A 102 7.90 -4.51 11.49
N LYS A 103 7.87 -5.24 10.37
CA LYS A 103 9.03 -5.39 9.48
C LYS A 103 8.65 -5.81 8.06
N PHE A 104 9.56 -5.53 7.14
CA PHE A 104 9.55 -6.05 5.78
C PHE A 104 10.56 -7.18 5.64
N ILE A 105 10.21 -8.21 4.88
CA ILE A 105 11.12 -9.31 4.56
C ILE A 105 11.22 -9.37 3.03
N THR A 106 12.42 -9.18 2.52
CA THR A 106 12.74 -9.47 1.11
C THR A 106 12.70 -10.97 0.92
N ASN A 107 12.05 -11.41 -0.16
CA ASN A 107 12.12 -12.79 -0.57
C ASN A 107 13.33 -12.98 -1.52
N ASP A 108 14.06 -14.10 -1.39
CA ASP A 108 15.26 -14.38 -2.19
C ASP A 108 14.97 -14.44 -3.71
N ASP A 109 13.75 -14.79 -4.08
CA ASP A 109 13.32 -14.84 -5.47
C ASP A 109 12.71 -13.48 -5.89
N PRO A 110 13.26 -12.80 -6.92
CA PRO A 110 12.79 -11.47 -7.33
C PRO A 110 11.35 -11.46 -7.87
N SER A 111 10.80 -12.61 -8.27
CA SER A 111 9.38 -12.77 -8.64
C SER A 111 8.44 -12.92 -7.45
N SER A 112 8.97 -13.22 -6.26
CA SER A 112 8.15 -13.53 -5.08
C SER A 112 7.79 -12.30 -4.22
N GLY A 113 8.19 -11.09 -4.64
CA GLY A 113 7.76 -9.83 -3.99
C GLY A 113 8.35 -9.61 -2.60
N LEU A 114 7.56 -9.04 -1.69
CA LEU A 114 7.95 -8.79 -0.30
C LEU A 114 6.90 -9.32 0.68
N THR A 115 7.35 -9.75 1.85
CA THR A 115 6.46 -10.17 2.95
C THR A 115 6.38 -9.07 4.00
N ILE A 116 5.16 -8.67 4.37
CA ILE A 116 4.92 -7.68 5.42
C ILE A 116 4.57 -8.43 6.71
N VAL A 117 5.29 -8.15 7.79
CA VAL A 117 4.96 -8.65 9.13
C VAL A 117 4.29 -7.52 9.90
N PHE A 118 3.13 -7.82 10.46
CA PHE A 118 2.39 -6.88 11.31
C PHE A 118 2.68 -7.16 12.78
N ASP A 119 2.58 -6.13 13.61
CA ASP A 119 2.52 -6.35 15.06
C ASP A 119 1.27 -7.18 15.40
N LYS A 120 1.34 -7.98 16.47
CA LYS A 120 0.15 -8.68 16.98
C LYS A 120 -0.90 -7.63 17.31
N ASP A 121 -2.03 -7.68 16.62
CA ASP A 121 -3.18 -6.84 16.95
C ASP A 121 -3.68 -7.26 18.34
N ASP A 122 -3.38 -6.46 19.36
CA ASP A 122 -4.07 -6.53 20.65
C ASP A 122 -5.52 -6.10 20.37
N GLY A 123 -6.34 -7.09 20.03
CA GLY A 123 -7.71 -6.91 19.58
C GLY A 123 -8.50 -5.95 20.47
N ALA A 124 -9.24 -5.07 19.81
CA ALA A 124 -10.32 -4.28 20.41
C ALA A 124 -11.60 -4.52 19.61
#